data_AF-R9T813-F1
#
_entry.id   AF-R9T813-F1
#
_cell.length_a   1.000
_cell.length_b   1.000
_cell.length_c   1.000
_cell.angle_alpha   90.00
_cell.angle_beta   90.00
_cell.angle_gamma   90.00
#
_symmetry.space_group_name_H-M   'P 1'
#
loop_
_entity.id
_entity.type
_entity.pdbx_description
1 polymer ?
#
loop_
_entity_poly.entity_id
_entity_poly.type
_entity_poly.pdbx_seq_one_letter_code
_entity_poly.pdbx_strand_id
1 'polypeptide(L)' 'MPRSLPKRYEFKVFVTEDVLAQIDEIVRDEEYNGRGDYALTLIRQDLADRKRAKLIEQEFALMEDRNHKKQK' A
#
# COMPACT_ATOMS: atom_id res chain seq x y z
N MET A 1 11.47 26.69 12.02
CA MET A 1 10.18 26.89 11.33
C MET A 1 9.30 25.68 11.57
N PRO A 2 8.02 25.84 11.97
CA PRO A 2 7.13 24.70 12.07
C PRO A 2 6.95 24.09 10.68
N ARG A 3 7.25 22.81 10.52
CA ARG A 3 7.03 22.09 9.25
C ARG A 3 5.53 22.10 8.98
N SER A 4 5.13 22.63 7.82
CA SER A 4 3.74 22.54 7.40
C SER A 4 3.32 21.08 7.35
N LEU A 5 2.12 20.79 7.84
CA LEU A 5 1.55 19.45 7.71
C LEU A 5 1.44 19.12 6.21
N PRO A 6 1.70 17.86 5.82
CA PRO A 6 1.55 17.42 4.44
C PRO A 6 0.13 17.69 3.96
N LYS A 7 0.01 18.16 2.70
CA LYS A 7 -1.28 18.41 2.07
C LYS A 7 -2.10 17.12 2.07
N ARG A 8 -3.34 17.20 2.53
CA ARG A 8 -4.32 16.11 2.49
C ARG A 8 -5.24 16.32 1.30
N TYR A 9 -5.59 15.22 0.64
CA TYR A 9 -6.50 15.21 -0.49
C TYR A 9 -7.68 14.31 -0.14
N GLU A 10 -8.89 14.76 -0.49
CA GLU A 10 -10.10 13.97 -0.32
C GLU A 10 -10.34 13.13 -1.57
N PHE A 11 -10.75 11.88 -1.35
CA PHE A 11 -11.27 11.01 -2.39
C PHE A 11 -12.46 10.23 -1.83
N LYS A 12 -13.44 9.95 -2.68
CA LYS A 12 -14.66 9.22 -2.29
C LYS A 12 -14.60 7.80 -2.84
N VAL A 13 -15.08 6.85 -2.04
CA VAL A 13 -15.19 5.44 -2.42
C VAL A 13 -16.63 5.00 -2.15
N PHE A 14 -17.18 4.22 -3.08
CA PHE A 14 -18.48 3.58 -2.92
C PHE A 14 -18.26 2.08 -2.71
N VAL A 15 -18.95 1.52 -1.72
CA VAL A 15 -18.95 0.09 -1.42
C VAL A 15 -20.39 -0.39 -1.28
N THR A 16 -20.61 -1.68 -1.45
CA THR A 16 -21.90 -2.32 -1.20
C THR A 16 -22.14 -2.46 0.31
N GLU A 17 -23.39 -2.68 0.71
CA GLU A 17 -23.80 -2.74 2.12
C GLU A 17 -23.15 -3.89 2.89
N ASP A 18 -23.02 -5.06 2.25
CA ASP A 18 -22.34 -6.24 2.78
C ASP A 18 -20.85 -5.99 3.05
N VAL A 19 -20.20 -5.25 2.16
CA VAL A 19 -18.79 -4.85 2.31
C VAL A 19 -18.66 -3.80 3.42
N LEU A 20 -19.60 -2.86 3.51
CA LEU A 20 -19.61 -1.86 4.56
C LEU A 20 -19.71 -2.48 5.95
N ALA A 21 -20.60 -3.47 6.12
CA ALA A 21 -20.76 -4.19 7.38
C ALA A 21 -19.47 -4.90 7.80
N GLN A 22 -18.80 -5.60 6.87
CA GLN A 22 -17.51 -6.25 7.13
C GLN A 22 -16.42 -5.24 7.52
N ILE A 23 -16.38 -4.08 6.86
CA ILE A 23 -15.45 -3.00 7.20
C ILE A 23 -15.70 -2.50 8.63
N ASP A 24 -16.97 -2.30 9.00
CA ASP A 24 -17.32 -1.82 10.34
C ASP A 24 -16.97 -2.82 11.44
N GLU A 25 -17.15 -4.11 11.19
CA GLU A 25 -16.71 -5.18 12.10
C GLU A 25 -15.19 -5.11 12.32
N ILE A 26 -14.41 -5.05 11.24
CA ILE A 26 -12.93 -4.96 11.33
C ILE A 26 -12.50 -3.68 12.06
N VAL A 27 -13.10 -2.54 11.71
CA VAL A 27 -12.75 -1.25 12.33
C VAL A 27 -12.99 -1.29 13.84
N ARG A 28 -14.07 -1.94 14.28
CA ARG A 28 -14.39 -2.11 15.69
C ARG A 28 -13.44 -3.09 16.37
N ASP A 29 -13.25 -4.27 15.77
CA ASP A 29 -12.55 -5.39 16.39
C ASP A 29 -11.03 -5.14 16.46
N GLU A 30 -10.47 -4.40 15.51
CA GLU A 30 -9.06 -3.98 15.47
C GLU A 30 -8.82 -2.56 16.02
N GLU A 31 -9.84 -1.93 16.61
CA GLU A 31 -9.78 -0.61 17.25
C GLU A 31 -9.22 0.52 16.34
N TYR A 32 -9.56 0.49 15.05
CA TYR A 32 -9.20 1.57 14.13
C TYR A 32 -9.94 2.87 14.46
N ASN A 33 -9.34 4.02 14.13
CA ASN A 33 -9.95 5.34 14.32
C ASN A 33 -11.06 5.68 13.31
N GLY A 34 -11.64 4.66 12.67
CA GLY A 34 -12.66 4.75 11.65
C GLY A 34 -12.23 4.17 10.30
N ARG A 35 -13.21 4.07 9.39
CA ARG A 35 -13.06 3.46 8.06
C ARG A 35 -11.94 4.08 7.22
N GLY A 36 -11.73 5.39 7.35
CA GLY A 36 -10.69 6.11 6.61
C GLY A 36 -9.28 5.72 7.04
N ASP A 37 -9.07 5.47 8.34
CA ASP A 37 -7.78 5.02 8.90
C ASP A 37 -7.45 3.60 8.44
N TYR A 38 -8.45 2.71 8.49
CA TYR A 38 -8.36 1.36 7.95
C TYR A 38 -8.05 1.37 6.45
N ALA A 39 -8.83 2.11 5.65
CA ALA A 39 -8.60 2.20 4.21
C ALA A 39 -7.21 2.76 3.87
N LEU A 40 -6.74 3.77 4.60
CA LEU A 40 -5.41 4.34 4.39
C LEU A 40 -4.29 3.35 4.72
N THR A 41 -4.48 2.54 5.78
CA THR A 41 -3.56 1.47 6.16
C THR A 41 -3.43 0.44 5.04
N LEU A 42 -4.56 -0.06 4.53
CA LEU A 42 -4.58 -1.01 3.42
C LEU A 42 -3.94 -0.45 2.15
N ILE A 43 -4.27 0.80 1.78
CA ILE A 43 -3.69 1.46 0.60
C ILE A 43 -2.16 1.58 0.74
N ARG A 44 -1.66 1.94 1.93
CA ARG A 44 -0.21 2.03 2.17
C ARG A 44 0.47 0.69 2.05
N GLN A 45 -0.16 -0.37 2.56
CA GLN A 45 0.36 -1.73 2.48
C GLN A 45 0.43 -2.20 1.02
N ASP A 46 -0.66 -2.06 0.24
CA ASP A 46 -0.67 -2.40 -1.19
C ASP A 46 0.41 -1.63 -1.98
N LEU A 47 0.57 -0.34 -1.71
CA LEU A 47 1.63 0.46 -2.36
C LEU A 47 3.05 -0.02 -1.97
N ALA A 48 3.26 -0.40 -0.71
CA ALA A 48 4.53 -0.93 -0.24
C ALA A 48 4.85 -2.27 -0.90
N ASP A 49 3.87 -3.17 -0.99
CA ASP A 49 4.01 -4.49 -1.60
C ASP A 49 4.31 -4.38 -3.09
N ARG A 50 3.61 -3.50 -3.82
CA ARG A 50 3.91 -3.22 -5.24
C ARG A 50 5.31 -2.65 -5.42
N LYS A 51 5.75 -1.76 -4.54
CA LYS A 51 7.11 -1.20 -4.60
C LYS A 51 8.16 -2.28 -4.36
N ARG A 52 7.92 -3.18 -3.40
CA ARG A 52 8.79 -4.31 -3.09
C ARG A 52 8.88 -5.29 -4.26
N ALA A 53 7.76 -5.65 -4.87
CA ALA A 53 7.72 -6.55 -6.02
C ALA A 53 8.56 -5.99 -7.20
N LYS A 54 8.39 -4.71 -7.53
CA LYS A 54 9.18 -4.04 -8.57
C LYS A 54 10.67 -4.01 -8.26
N LEU A 55 11.05 -3.82 -7.00
CA LEU A 55 12.45 -3.84 -6.57
C LEU A 55 13.07 -5.22 -6.78
N ILE A 56 12.34 -6.28 -6.40
CA ILE A 56 12.77 -7.67 -6.59
C ILE A 56 12.96 -7.98 -8.08
N GLU A 57 12.01 -7.59 -8.93
CA GLU A 57 12.13 -7.77 -10.39
C GLU A 57 13.38 -7.08 -10.96
N GLN A 58 13.68 -5.86 -10.51
CA GLN A 58 14.87 -5.13 -10.92
C GLN A 58 16.16 -5.81 -10.44
N GLU A 59 16.19 -6.34 -9.22
CA GLU A 59 17.33 -7.08 -8.69
C GLU A 59 17.60 -8.36 -9.49
N PHE A 60 16.55 -9.12 -9.84
CA PHE A 60 16.67 -10.30 -10.70
C PHE A 60 17.21 -9.94 -12.08
N ALA A 61 16.67 -8.90 -12.73
CA ALA A 61 17.15 -8.45 -14.04
C ALA A 61 18.64 -8.06 -14.01
N LEU A 62 19.09 -7.37 -12.95
CA LEU A 62 20.50 -7.02 -12.77
C LEU A 62 21.39 -8.24 -12.53
N MET A 63 20.89 -9.28 -11.86
CA MET A 63 21.63 -10.53 -11.64
C MET A 63 21.78 -11.34 -12.93
N GLU A 64 20.72 -11.43 -13.75
CA GLU A 64 20.77 -12.07 -15.07
C GLU A 64 21.77 -11.39 -15.99
N ASP A 65 21.74 -10.06 -16.05
CA ASP A 65 22.69 -9.25 -16.83
C ASP A 65 24.14 -9.46 -16.38
N ARG A 66 24.38 -9.55 -15.06
CA ARG A 66 25.73 -9.83 -14.52
C ARG A 66 26.19 -11.25 -14.85
N ASN A 67 25.29 -12.23 -14.80
CA ASN A 67 25.61 -13.62 -15.14
C ASN A 67 25.92 -13.76 -16.63
N HIS A 68 25.17 -13.10 -17.51
CA HIS A 68 25.48 -13.05 -18.94
C HIS A 68 26.80 -12.33 -19.25
N LYS A 69 27.13 -11.26 -18.54
CA LYS A 69 28.43 -10.57 -18.69
C LYS A 69 29.63 -11.38 -18.19
N LYS A 70 29.45 -12.31 -17.24
CA LYS A 70 30.52 -13.18 -16.72
C LYS A 70 30.79 -14.41 -17.59
N GLN A 71 29.89 -14.76 -18.51
CA GLN A 71 30.04 -15.92 -19.41
C GLN A 71 30.60 -15.57 -20.79
N LYS A 72 30.86 -14.28 -21.07
CA LYS A 72 31.61 -13.80 -22.24
C LYS A 72 33.03 -13.43 -21.82
#